data_AF-M6RXT4-F1
#
_entry.id   AF-M6RXT4-F1
#
_cell.length_a   1.000
_cell.length_b   1.000
_cell.length_c   1.000
_cell.angle_alpha   90.00
_cell.angle_beta   90.00
_cell.angle_gamma   90.00
#
_symmetry.space_group_name_H-M   'P 1'
#
loop_
_entity.id
_entity.type
_entity.pdbx_description
1 polymer ?
#
loop_
_entity_poly.entity_id
_entity_poly.type
_entity_poly.pdbx_seq_one_letter_code
_entity_poly.pdbx_strand_id
1 'polypeptide(L)'
;MQIQFNEDSSIHSVLAYSDRQGRMKGVLRERPEEDVEPAKAMEDYSGVMKVFRWKDGACIYQSVVPYLNQSFEENFRNYLNSSEQIICFVTLYIRKNGFHWDVRGILLQSLPEAKEEHIQKIASLSEK
;
A
#
# COMPACT_ATOMS: atom_id res chain seq x y z
N MET A 1 3.31 -7.47 -3.01
CA MET A 1 2.76 -6.14 -3.36
C MET A 1 3.79 -5.42 -4.21
N GLN A 2 3.33 -4.76 -5.26
CA GLN A 2 4.15 -3.92 -6.11
C GLN A 2 3.47 -2.57 -6.25
N ILE A 3 4.22 -1.48 -6.14
CA ILE A 3 3.79 -0.14 -6.55
C ILE A 3 4.63 0.20 -7.78
N GLN A 4 3.97 0.52 -8.88
CA GLN A 4 4.61 1.00 -10.10
C GLN A 4 4.20 2.45 -10.28
N PHE A 5 5.18 3.33 -10.32
CA PHE A 5 4.94 4.78 -10.44
C PHE A 5 4.89 5.19 -11.91
N ASN A 6 4.31 6.37 -12.15
CA ASN A 6 4.31 7.02 -13.45
C ASN A 6 5.73 7.43 -13.90
N GLU A 7 5.83 7.93 -15.13
CA GLU A 7 7.09 8.26 -15.80
C GLU A 7 7.80 9.49 -15.20
N ASP A 8 7.05 10.35 -14.52
CA ASP A 8 7.53 11.55 -13.82
C ASP A 8 8.18 11.25 -12.45
N SER A 9 8.13 10.01 -11.98
CA SER A 9 8.80 9.57 -10.74
C SER A 9 10.21 9.04 -11.01
N SER A 10 11.18 9.47 -10.18
CA SER A 10 12.55 8.91 -10.15
C SER A 10 12.59 7.45 -9.69
N ILE A 11 11.54 6.98 -9.03
CA ILE A 11 11.38 5.57 -8.66
C ILE A 11 10.48 4.92 -9.70
N HIS A 12 10.97 3.90 -10.41
CA HIS A 12 10.15 3.13 -11.34
C HIS A 12 9.16 2.24 -10.60
N SER A 13 9.63 1.47 -9.61
CA SER A 13 8.76 0.57 -8.86
C SER A 13 9.33 0.16 -7.51
N VAL A 14 8.45 -0.07 -6.55
CA VAL A 14 8.74 -0.73 -5.28
C VAL A 14 8.05 -2.08 -5.24
N LEU A 15 8.74 -3.08 -4.72
CA LEU A 15 8.26 -4.45 -4.65
C LEU A 15 8.52 -4.98 -3.25
N ALA A 16 7.47 -5.42 -2.57
CA ALA A 16 7.53 -6.00 -1.24
C ALA A 16 6.82 -7.35 -1.20
N TYR A 17 7.48 -8.35 -0.65
CA TYR A 17 6.96 -9.69 -0.45
C TYR A 17 6.98 -10.04 1.03
N SER A 18 5.96 -10.77 1.46
CA SER A 18 5.89 -11.39 2.77
C SER A 18 5.35 -12.80 2.62
N ASP A 19 5.83 -13.73 3.44
CA ASP A 19 5.25 -15.07 3.55
C ASP A 19 4.37 -15.24 4.79
N ARG A 20 3.79 -16.44 4.97
CA ARG A 20 2.90 -16.73 6.09
C ARG A 20 3.60 -16.74 7.45
N GLN A 21 4.93 -16.78 7.48
CA GLN A 21 5.74 -16.71 8.69
C GLN A 21 6.17 -15.27 9.01
N GLY A 22 5.74 -14.29 8.20
CA GLY A 22 6.10 -12.88 8.38
C GLY A 22 7.51 -12.56 7.90
N ARG A 23 8.18 -13.44 7.15
CA ARG A 23 9.48 -13.13 6.55
C ARG A 23 9.25 -12.21 5.36
N MET A 24 9.93 -11.07 5.35
CA MET A 24 9.74 -10.03 4.36
C MET A 24 10.98 -9.78 3.52
N LYS A 25 10.77 -9.40 2.25
CA LYS A 25 11.82 -8.89 1.36
C LYS A 25 11.27 -7.71 0.55
N GLY A 26 12.02 -6.63 0.49
CA GLY A 26 11.72 -5.45 -0.32
C GLY A 26 12.81 -5.19 -1.36
N VAL A 27 12.41 -4.68 -2.52
CA VAL A 27 13.32 -4.18 -3.56
C VAL A 27 12.73 -2.88 -4.11
N LEU A 28 13.59 -1.88 -4.29
CA LEU A 28 13.27 -0.65 -5.01
C LEU A 28 14.05 -0.67 -6.32
N ARG A 29 13.37 -0.27 -7.40
CA ARG A 29 14.00 -0.03 -8.69
C ARG A 29 13.90 1.45 -9.01
N GLU A 30 15.05 2.10 -9.07
CA GLU A 30 15.21 3.46 -9.57
C GLU A 30 14.97 3.49 -11.08
N ARG A 31 14.44 4.62 -11.58
CA ARG A 31 14.27 4.88 -13.00
C ARG A 31 15.55 5.53 -13.53
N PRO A 32 16.13 5.05 -14.65
CA PRO A 32 17.25 5.73 -15.31
C PRO A 32 16.88 7.17 -15.67
N GLU A 33 17.82 8.11 -15.55
CA GLU A 33 17.58 9.54 -15.80
C GLU A 33 17.07 9.83 -17.23
N GLU A 34 17.45 8.99 -18.20
CA GLU A 34 17.06 9.12 -19.62
C GLU A 34 15.58 8.72 -19.90
N ASP A 35 14.93 8.01 -18.96
CA ASP A 35 13.58 7.43 -19.12
C ASP A 35 12.47 8.30 -18.48
N VAL A 36 12.79 9.53 -18.06
CA VAL A 36 11.82 10.46 -17.45
C VAL A 36 11.32 11.42 -18.51
N GLU A 37 10.17 11.11 -19.12
CA GLU A 37 9.48 12.08 -19.97
C GLU A 37 8.60 13.01 -19.10
N PRO A 38 8.62 14.33 -19.34
CA PRO A 38 7.73 15.26 -18.65
C PRO A 38 6.29 15.06 -19.13
N ALA A 39 5.57 14.12 -18.53
CA ALA A 39 4.14 14.00 -18.68
C ALA A 39 3.41 15.10 -17.88
N LYS A 40 2.22 15.51 -18.33
CA LYS A 40 1.30 16.27 -17.48
C LYS A 40 0.91 15.36 -16.31
N ALA A 41 1.53 15.57 -15.15
CA ALA A 41 1.10 14.97 -13.91
C ALA A 41 -0.41 15.25 -13.75
N MET A 42 -1.24 14.21 -13.78
CA MET A 42 -2.56 14.33 -13.18
C MET A 42 -2.28 14.39 -11.69
N GLU A 43 -2.49 15.55 -11.07
CA GLU A 43 -2.06 15.85 -9.69
C GLU A 43 -2.50 14.79 -8.66
N ASP A 44 -3.60 14.07 -8.96
CA ASP A 44 -4.18 13.03 -8.10
C ASP A 44 -3.64 11.61 -8.33
N TYR A 45 -2.94 11.33 -9.44
CA TYR A 45 -2.58 9.97 -9.86
C TYR A 45 -1.07 9.76 -9.96
N SER A 46 -0.54 8.84 -9.15
CA SER A 46 0.90 8.57 -9.02
C SER A 46 1.34 7.22 -9.60
N GLY A 47 0.40 6.34 -9.97
CA GLY A 47 0.68 5.08 -10.63
C GLY A 47 -0.33 3.97 -10.31
N VAL A 48 0.14 2.74 -10.20
CA VAL A 48 -0.69 1.56 -9.87
C VAL A 48 -0.10 0.75 -8.73
N MET A 49 -0.97 0.27 -7.85
CA MET A 49 -0.63 -0.73 -6.84
C MET A 49 -1.19 -2.09 -7.24
N LYS A 50 -0.31 -3.09 -7.25
CA LYS A 50 -0.61 -4.48 -7.61
C LYS A 50 -0.40 -5.38 -6.39
N VAL A 51 -1.40 -6.18 -6.04
CA VAL A 51 -1.31 -7.15 -4.95
C VAL A 51 -1.46 -8.55 -5.52
N PHE A 52 -0.50 -9.42 -5.20
CA PHE A 52 -0.45 -10.79 -5.68
C PHE A 52 -0.50 -11.74 -4.49
N ARG A 53 -1.28 -12.81 -4.60
CA ARG A 53 -1.23 -13.94 -3.66
C ARG A 53 -0.71 -15.17 -4.38
N TRP A 54 0.32 -15.76 -3.79
CA TRP A 54 0.96 -16.95 -4.31
C TRP A 54 0.63 -18.14 -3.42
N LYS A 55 0.39 -19.30 -4.03
CA LYS A 55 0.23 -20.57 -3.35
C LYS A 55 0.90 -21.65 -4.19
N ASP A 56 1.76 -22.44 -3.55
CA ASP A 56 2.44 -23.58 -4.17
C ASP A 56 3.16 -23.23 -5.49
N GLY A 57 3.79 -22.04 -5.54
CA GLY A 57 4.52 -21.54 -6.72
C GLY A 57 3.64 -20.90 -7.80
N ALA A 58 2.31 -20.94 -7.68
CA ALA A 58 1.39 -20.31 -8.63
C ALA A 58 0.81 -19.00 -8.08
N CYS A 59 0.64 -18.01 -8.95
CA CYS A 59 -0.13 -16.80 -8.63
C CYS A 59 -1.62 -17.15 -8.70
N ILE A 60 -2.29 -17.16 -7.55
CA ILE A 60 -3.70 -17.56 -7.43
C ILE A 60 -4.66 -16.37 -7.39
N TYR A 61 -4.15 -15.17 -7.14
CA TYR A 61 -4.94 -13.95 -7.09
C TYR A 61 -4.08 -12.74 -7.43
N GLN A 62 -4.65 -11.82 -8.19
CA GLN A 62 -4.05 -10.53 -8.50
C GLN A 62 -5.13 -9.45 -8.44
N SER A 63 -4.83 -8.36 -7.72
CA SER A 63 -5.58 -7.10 -7.78
C SER A 63 -4.69 -5.99 -8.30
N VAL A 64 -5.29 -5.06 -9.05
CA VAL A 64 -4.65 -3.85 -9.56
C VAL A 64 -5.57 -2.68 -9.25
N VAL A 65 -5.09 -1.73 -8.47
CA VAL A 65 -5.82 -0.49 -8.14
C VAL A 65 -4.98 0.74 -8.48
N PRO A 66 -5.61 1.89 -8.74
CA PRO A 66 -4.92 3.17 -8.79
C PRO A 66 -4.07 3.40 -7.53
N TYR A 67 -2.87 3.93 -7.72
CA TYR A 67 -2.05 4.50 -6.65
C TYR A 67 -2.12 6.02 -6.79
N LEU A 68 -2.85 6.65 -5.89
CA LEU A 68 -3.12 8.09 -5.89
C LEU A 68 -2.02 8.83 -5.15
N ASN A 69 -1.94 10.14 -5.37
CA ASN A 69 -1.04 11.06 -4.66
C ASN A 69 -1.52 11.30 -3.22
N GLN A 70 -1.51 10.24 -2.43
CA GLN A 70 -2.01 10.12 -1.07
C GLN A 70 -1.01 9.32 -0.23
N SER A 71 -1.24 9.24 1.08
CA SER A 71 -0.41 8.39 1.95
C SER A 71 -0.45 6.92 1.49
N PHE A 72 0.58 6.15 1.87
CA PHE A 72 0.59 4.72 1.60
C PHE A 72 -0.59 4.03 2.30
N GLU A 73 -0.91 4.46 3.52
CA GLU A 73 -2.00 3.96 4.35
C GLU A 73 -3.36 4.15 3.68
N GLU A 74 -3.61 5.34 3.10
CA GLU A 74 -4.84 5.61 2.36
C GLU A 74 -4.94 4.73 1.10
N ASN A 75 -3.86 4.65 0.31
CA ASN A 75 -3.83 3.78 -0.87
C ASN A 75 -4.04 2.30 -0.52
N PHE A 76 -3.39 1.82 0.55
CA PHE A 76 -3.52 0.44 1.00
C PHE A 76 -4.92 0.15 1.56
N ARG A 77 -5.49 1.08 2.32
CA ARG A 77 -6.89 1.02 2.76
C ARG A 77 -7.86 1.02 1.57
N ASN A 78 -7.62 1.84 0.55
CA ASN A 78 -8.44 1.86 -0.67
C ASN A 78 -8.40 0.51 -1.38
N TYR A 79 -7.25 -0.16 -1.46
CA TYR A 79 -7.15 -1.54 -1.95
C TYR A 79 -7.98 -2.52 -1.13
N LEU A 80 -7.81 -2.53 0.19
CA LEU A 80 -8.54 -3.47 1.07
C LEU A 80 -10.05 -3.25 1.00
N ASN A 81 -10.51 -2.00 0.99
CA ASN A 81 -11.92 -1.66 0.87
C ASN A 81 -12.49 -2.03 -0.51
N SER A 82 -11.79 -1.70 -1.60
CA SER A 82 -12.31 -1.88 -2.97
C SER A 82 -12.20 -3.31 -3.50
N SER A 83 -11.09 -3.99 -3.22
CA SER A 83 -10.78 -5.31 -3.79
C SER A 83 -11.18 -6.46 -2.88
N GLU A 84 -11.07 -6.27 -1.57
CA GLU A 84 -11.35 -7.32 -0.59
C GLU A 84 -12.70 -7.11 0.10
N GLN A 85 -13.34 -5.93 -0.07
CA GLN A 85 -14.57 -5.54 0.63
C GLN A 85 -14.43 -5.61 2.15
N ILE A 86 -13.22 -5.36 2.65
CA ILE A 86 -12.88 -5.40 4.07
C ILE A 86 -12.86 -3.98 4.59
N ILE A 87 -13.71 -3.66 5.57
CA ILE A 87 -13.59 -2.41 6.30
C ILE A 87 -12.39 -2.51 7.25
N CYS A 88 -11.39 -1.67 7.01
CA CYS A 88 -10.15 -1.69 7.78
C CYS A 88 -9.58 -0.30 8.06
N PHE A 89 -8.76 -0.24 9.09
CA PHE A 89 -7.99 0.93 9.50
C PHE A 89 -6.52 0.53 9.55
N VAL A 90 -5.69 1.30 8.86
CA VAL A 90 -4.25 1.08 8.78
C VAL A 90 -3.58 2.33 9.32
N THR A 91 -2.65 2.16 10.26
CA THR A 91 -1.76 3.24 10.68
C THR A 91 -0.34 2.73 10.71
N LEU A 92 0.59 3.53 10.18
CA LEU A 92 2.01 3.26 10.25
C LEU A 92 2.71 4.36 11.04
N TYR A 93 3.75 3.96 11.76
CA TYR A 93 4.68 4.85 12.40
C TYR A 93 6.06 4.58 11.83
N ILE A 94 6.66 5.61 11.23
CA ILE A 94 7.98 5.53 10.61
C ILE A 94 8.87 6.55 11.28
N ARG A 95 9.98 6.10 11.85
CA ARG A 95 10.99 6.97 12.46
C ARG A 95 12.39 6.54 12.05
N LYS A 96 13.22 7.51 11.68
CA LYS A 96 14.65 7.29 11.48
C LYS A 96 15.40 7.47 12.81
N ASN A 97 16.14 6.45 13.22
CA ASN A 97 16.98 6.43 14.42
C ASN A 97 18.44 6.21 13.98
N GLY A 98 19.14 7.30 13.67
CA GLY A 98 20.50 7.26 13.12
C GLY A 98 20.53 6.60 11.74
N PHE A 99 21.20 5.46 11.63
CA PHE A 99 21.27 4.66 10.40
C PHE A 99 20.14 3.63 10.25
N HIS A 100 19.27 3.50 11.25
CA HIS A 100 18.20 2.51 11.25
C HIS A 100 16.84 3.18 11.06
N TRP A 101 15.91 2.45 10.44
CA TRP A 101 14.50 2.81 10.37
C TRP A 101 13.73 1.95 11.37
N ASP A 102 12.98 2.59 12.27
CA ASP A 102 11.96 1.97 13.10
C ASP A 102 10.62 2.15 12.39
N VAL A 103 10.05 1.04 11.92
CA VAL A 103 8.78 1.00 11.20
C VAL A 103 7.84 0.09 11.95
N ARG A 104 6.69 0.63 12.36
CA ARG A 104 5.64 -0.09 13.08
C ARG A 104 4.32 0.13 12.38
N GLY A 105 3.42 -0.82 12.49
CA GLY A 105 2.09 -0.72 11.88
C GLY A 105 1.04 -1.44 12.70
N ILE A 106 -0.18 -0.92 12.65
CA ILE A 106 -1.37 -1.57 13.18
C ILE A 106 -2.41 -1.63 12.07
N LEU A 107 -2.99 -2.82 11.88
CA LEU A 107 -4.14 -3.06 11.03
C LEU A 107 -5.30 -3.50 11.92
N LEU A 108 -6.39 -2.75 11.89
CA LEU A 108 -7.66 -3.14 12.50
C LEU A 108 -8.63 -3.49 11.38
N GLN A 109 -9.23 -4.67 11.46
CA GLN A 109 -10.20 -5.15 10.49
C GLN A 109 -11.52 -5.43 11.20
N SER A 110 -12.63 -4.97 10.62
CA SER A 110 -13.95 -5.33 11.12
C SER A 110 -14.23 -6.81 10.88
N LEU A 111 -14.80 -7.48 11.88
CA LEU A 111 -15.39 -8.80 11.68
C LEU A 111 -16.72 -8.67 10.91
N PRO A 112 -17.17 -9.72 10.20
CA PRO A 112 -18.43 -9.69 9.45
C PRO A 112 -19.66 -9.26 10.27
N GLU A 113 -19.69 -9.60 11.55
CA GLU A 113 -20.76 -9.28 12.50
C GLU A 113 -20.59 -7.93 13.21
N ALA A 114 -19.56 -7.15 12.87
CA ALA A 114 -19.31 -5.86 13.49
C ALA A 114 -20.46 -4.89 13.20
N LYS A 115 -20.98 -4.25 14.26
CA LYS A 115 -21.99 -3.20 14.14
C LYS A 115 -21.35 -1.92 13.59
N GLU A 116 -22.10 -1.23 12.72
CA GLU A 116 -21.70 0.04 12.12
C GLU A 116 -21.24 1.08 13.16
N GLU A 117 -21.93 1.18 14.29
CA GLU A 117 -21.56 2.08 15.39
C GLU A 117 -20.14 1.84 15.93
N HIS A 118 -19.69 0.59 15.99
CA HIS A 118 -18.33 0.26 16.45
C HIS A 118 -17.29 0.65 15.42
N ILE A 119 -17.60 0.46 14.14
CA ILE A 119 -16.74 0.85 13.01
C ILE A 119 -16.55 2.36 13.02
N GLN A 120 -17.65 3.12 13.13
CA GLN A 120 -17.62 4.59 13.18
C GLN A 120 -16.83 5.12 14.38
N LYS A 121 -16.96 4.46 15.55
CA LYS A 121 -16.19 4.84 16.74
C LYS A 121 -14.69 4.71 16.49
N ILE A 122 -14.23 3.62 15.88
CA ILE A 122 -12.80 3.44 15.54
C ILE A 122 -12.36 4.44 14.48
N ALA A 123 -13.18 4.69 13.45
CA ALA A 123 -12.88 5.69 12.42
C ALA A 123 -12.61 7.08 13.03
N SER A 124 -13.46 7.53 13.95
CA SER A 124 -13.30 8.83 14.61
C SER A 124 -12.03 8.98 15.46
N LEU A 125 -11.44 7.86 15.90
CA LEU A 125 -10.17 7.87 16.64
C LEU A 125 -8.95 7.97 15.72
N SER A 126 -9.10 7.58 14.45
CA SER A 126 -8.03 7.63 13.46
C SER A 126 -7.86 9.00 12.79
N GLU A 127 -8.83 9.90 12.96
CA GLU A 127 -8.84 11.25 12.36
C GLU A 127 -8.30 12.35 13.29
N LYS A 128 -7.74 11.98 14.45
CA LYS A 128 -7.11 12.89 15.42
C LYS A 128 -5.60 12.76 15.40
#